data_AF-K5Z2S0-F1
#
_entry.id   AF-K5Z2S0-F1
#
_cell.length_a   1.000
_cell.length_b   1.000
_cell.length_c   1.000
_cell.angle_alpha   90.00
_cell.angle_beta   90.00
_cell.angle_gamma   90.00
#
_symmetry.space_group_name_H-M   'P 1'
#
loop_
_entity.id
_entity.type
_entity.pdbx_description
1 polymer ?
#
loop_
_entity_poly.entity_id
_entity_poly.type
_entity_poly.pdbx_seq_one_letter_code
_entity_poly.pdbx_strand_id
1 'polypeptide(L)'
;MSAVMHDALVIGAGPAGLQAAATLAGHGADVVLLDEQAAPGGQIYRGIESCSPALRQMLGPDYTHGAALAASFRASGATYLPETAIWQVTPEGEVWTKRQGRVAMLQARQIIIATGALERPVPLPGWTLPGVMTAGAVQILLKSAGLVPDGLVLAGSGPLLYLLAAQCIAAGAAPAALVDTTSRAHERAALPHLTALIHAPARQMLRKGLALKAAIRDAGVKLYRHAKGLRIEGESEAQALSFTAAGQRHRLETRLIALHEGVIPHQQMTRAIGCAHEWNAVQHCFQPVLDEWGQSSVDNILVAGDAGGIGGALVAETAGHLAALAALYRLGRISAAARDAQASPLLGARRKQLALRPFLDALYAPRQEILTPPDEVMICRCEEVTAGMVRDAARQGAQGPNQVKSFLRAGMGPCQGRVCGPLVNFILAKELGQTPEATGYYRIRPPLKPITIGELADMDQG
;
A
#
# COMPACT_ATOMS: atom_id res chain seq x y z
N MET A 1 18.88 22.03 -20.22
CA MET A 1 19.92 21.83 -19.19
C MET A 1 20.24 20.35 -19.14
N SER A 2 21.50 19.92 -19.23
CA SER A 2 21.81 18.49 -19.10
C SER A 2 21.79 18.16 -17.61
N ALA A 3 20.80 17.40 -17.17
CA ALA A 3 20.79 16.93 -15.79
C ALA A 3 21.97 16.00 -15.54
N VAL A 4 22.48 16.03 -14.30
CA VAL A 4 23.51 15.08 -13.87
C VAL A 4 22.95 13.67 -13.93
N MET A 5 23.64 12.79 -14.65
CA MET A 5 23.29 11.37 -14.74
C MET A 5 23.81 10.63 -13.51
N HIS A 6 22.90 10.09 -12.71
CA HIS A 6 23.21 9.22 -11.58
C HIS A 6 23.27 7.74 -12.01
N ASP A 7 23.97 6.90 -11.24
CA ASP A 7 23.92 5.45 -11.47
C ASP A 7 22.52 4.90 -11.15
N ALA A 8 21.92 5.31 -10.02
CA ALA A 8 20.60 4.86 -9.64
C ALA A 8 19.76 5.91 -8.88
N LEU A 9 18.44 5.91 -9.13
CA LEU A 9 17.44 6.58 -8.29
C LEU A 9 16.58 5.55 -7.56
N VAL A 10 16.38 5.73 -6.27
CA VAL A 10 15.46 4.92 -5.46
C VAL A 10 14.29 5.78 -5.02
N ILE A 11 13.08 5.34 -5.36
CA ILE A 11 11.85 6.09 -5.10
C ILE A 11 11.09 5.43 -3.94
N GLY A 12 11.11 6.09 -2.78
CA GLY A 12 10.43 5.67 -1.55
C GLY A 12 11.41 5.23 -0.46
N ALA A 13 11.39 5.88 0.70
CA ALA A 13 12.20 5.58 1.88
C ALA A 13 11.56 4.53 2.81
N GLY A 14 10.80 3.59 2.25
CA GLY A 14 10.31 2.42 2.97
C GLY A 14 11.39 1.34 3.15
N PRO A 15 11.07 0.20 3.79
CA PRO A 15 12.06 -0.84 4.07
C PRO A 15 12.81 -1.33 2.81
N ALA A 16 12.09 -1.48 1.69
CA ALA A 16 12.69 -1.83 0.40
C ALA A 16 13.66 -0.78 -0.12
N GLY A 17 13.26 0.49 -0.14
CA GLY A 17 14.10 1.55 -0.68
C GLY A 17 15.33 1.85 0.19
N LEU A 18 15.18 1.82 1.51
CA LEU A 18 16.32 1.98 2.43
C LEU A 18 17.36 0.89 2.21
N GLN A 19 16.92 -0.37 2.12
CA GLN A 19 17.83 -1.49 1.85
C GLN A 19 18.46 -1.38 0.46
N ALA A 20 17.67 -1.02 -0.56
CA ALA A 20 18.16 -0.90 -1.93
C ALA A 20 19.22 0.19 -2.07
N ALA A 21 18.95 1.39 -1.54
CA ALA A 21 19.89 2.50 -1.58
C ALA A 21 21.17 2.20 -0.79
N ALA A 22 21.04 1.59 0.40
CA ALA A 22 22.20 1.20 1.20
C ALA A 22 23.08 0.17 0.46
N THR A 23 22.48 -0.84 -0.15
CA THR A 23 23.22 -1.86 -0.93
C THR A 23 23.91 -1.23 -2.15
N LEU A 24 23.23 -0.36 -2.90
CA LEU A 24 23.79 0.29 -4.09
C LEU A 24 24.98 1.19 -3.72
N ALA A 25 24.79 2.10 -2.76
CA ALA A 25 25.83 3.05 -2.37
C ALA A 25 27.01 2.35 -1.68
N GLY A 26 26.75 1.28 -0.91
CA GLY A 26 27.80 0.43 -0.35
C GLY A 26 28.68 -0.27 -1.38
N HIS A 27 28.25 -0.36 -2.64
CA HIS A 27 29.04 -0.84 -3.78
C HIS A 27 29.62 0.30 -4.64
N GLY A 28 29.62 1.53 -4.12
CA GLY A 28 30.20 2.70 -4.78
C GLY A 28 29.39 3.24 -5.96
N ALA A 29 28.11 2.88 -6.08
CA ALA A 29 27.22 3.51 -7.05
C ALA A 29 26.83 4.92 -6.59
N ASP A 30 26.66 5.85 -7.54
CA ASP A 30 26.06 7.16 -7.26
C ASP A 30 24.53 7.04 -7.16
N VAL A 31 24.00 7.24 -5.94
CA VAL A 31 22.61 6.95 -5.60
C VAL A 31 21.93 8.15 -4.98
N VAL A 32 20.72 8.46 -5.48
CA VAL A 32 19.80 9.38 -4.82
C VAL A 32 18.53 8.63 -4.41
N LEU A 33 18.17 8.71 -3.14
CA LEU A 33 16.90 8.24 -2.60
C LEU A 33 15.94 9.41 -2.39
N LEU A 34 14.76 9.31 -3.01
CA LEU A 34 13.70 10.32 -2.98
C LEU A 34 12.52 9.81 -2.15
N ASP A 35 11.97 10.62 -1.23
CA ASP A 35 10.76 10.26 -0.50
C ASP A 35 9.89 11.48 -0.18
N GLU A 36 8.57 11.29 -0.17
CA GLU A 36 7.61 12.36 0.11
C GLU A 36 7.55 12.76 1.59
N GLN A 37 8.05 11.91 2.49
CA GLN A 37 8.03 12.16 3.93
C GLN A 37 9.29 12.88 4.39
N ALA A 38 9.20 13.50 5.57
CA ALA A 38 10.32 14.22 6.18
C ALA A 38 11.43 13.29 6.72
N ALA A 39 11.11 12.03 7.01
CA ALA A 39 12.03 11.08 7.60
C ALA A 39 11.88 9.67 6.99
N PRO A 40 12.95 8.88 6.92
CA PRO A 40 12.92 7.51 6.41
C PRO A 40 12.08 6.57 7.30
N GLY A 41 11.67 5.45 6.71
CA GLY A 41 10.96 4.36 7.38
C GLY A 41 9.63 3.95 6.73
N GLY A 42 9.14 4.73 5.77
CA GLY A 42 7.88 4.47 5.08
C GLY A 42 6.69 4.43 6.06
N GLN A 43 5.71 3.55 5.82
CA GLN A 43 4.54 3.43 6.71
C GLN A 43 4.80 2.55 7.94
N ILE A 44 5.69 1.56 7.80
CA ILE A 44 5.93 0.56 8.84
C ILE A 44 6.80 1.15 9.94
N TYR A 45 7.93 1.76 9.58
CA TYR A 45 8.89 2.40 10.48
C TYR A 45 8.75 3.92 10.50
N ARG A 46 7.54 4.43 10.23
CA ARG A 46 7.25 5.86 10.20
C ARG A 46 7.81 6.56 11.43
N GLY A 47 8.60 7.62 11.22
CA GLY A 47 9.17 8.43 12.30
C GLY A 47 10.22 7.70 13.14
N ILE A 48 10.85 6.62 12.64
CA ILE A 48 11.77 5.80 13.45
C ILE A 48 12.95 6.61 14.01
N GLU A 49 13.40 7.66 13.30
CA GLU A 49 14.49 8.54 13.73
C GLU A 49 14.05 9.60 14.76
N SER A 50 12.75 9.94 14.82
CA SER A 50 12.21 11.02 15.66
C SER A 50 11.24 10.55 16.76
N CYS A 51 10.98 9.25 16.83
CA CYS A 51 10.03 8.65 17.77
C CYS A 51 10.55 8.68 19.22
N SER A 52 9.68 9.10 20.15
CA SER A 52 10.04 9.15 21.57
C SER A 52 10.33 7.75 22.14
N PRO A 53 11.17 7.62 23.18
CA PRO A 53 11.47 6.32 23.80
C PRO A 53 10.21 5.56 24.26
N ALA A 54 9.23 6.28 24.84
CA ALA A 54 7.97 5.70 25.29
C ALA A 54 7.13 5.15 24.11
N LEU A 55 6.98 5.93 23.04
CA LEU A 55 6.24 5.51 21.85
C LEU A 55 6.95 4.32 21.17
N ARG A 56 8.29 4.35 21.13
CA ARG A 56 9.11 3.26 20.58
C ARG A 56 8.93 1.95 21.35
N GLN A 57 8.90 2.01 22.68
CA GLN A 57 8.63 0.84 23.52
C GLN A 57 7.22 0.29 23.29
N MET A 58 6.22 1.17 23.18
CA MET A 58 4.82 0.78 22.92
C MET A 58 4.66 0.09 21.56
N LEU A 59 5.27 0.64 20.50
CA LEU A 59 5.17 0.09 19.14
C LEU A 59 5.91 -1.25 18.98
N GLY A 60 6.82 -1.58 19.88
CA GLY A 60 7.42 -2.91 20.03
C GLY A 60 8.53 -3.25 19.03
N PRO A 61 9.06 -4.49 19.10
CA PRO A 61 10.30 -4.89 18.43
C PRO A 61 10.22 -4.77 16.90
N ASP A 62 9.08 -5.13 16.31
CA ASP A 62 8.89 -5.04 14.87
C ASP A 62 9.05 -3.62 14.35
N TYR A 63 8.60 -2.61 15.11
CA TYR A 63 8.82 -1.21 14.75
C TYR A 63 10.30 -0.82 14.93
N THR A 64 10.93 -1.23 16.04
CA THR A 64 12.33 -0.87 16.34
C THR A 64 13.34 -1.49 15.38
N HIS A 65 13.00 -2.58 14.68
CA HIS A 65 13.80 -3.16 13.61
C HIS A 65 14.23 -2.11 12.56
N GLY A 66 13.33 -1.18 12.25
CA GLY A 66 13.61 -0.09 11.31
C GLY A 66 14.76 0.83 11.70
N ALA A 67 15.15 0.88 12.98
CA ALA A 67 16.23 1.76 13.43
C ALA A 67 17.60 1.31 12.88
N ALA A 68 17.85 0.01 12.85
CA ALA A 68 19.08 -0.54 12.28
C ALA A 68 19.13 -0.31 10.76
N LEU A 69 17.99 -0.46 10.08
CA LEU A 69 17.87 -0.23 8.66
C LEU A 69 18.09 1.24 8.29
N ALA A 70 17.48 2.18 9.03
CA ALA A 70 17.68 3.61 8.85
C ALA A 70 19.15 4.00 9.11
N ALA A 71 19.77 3.49 10.19
CA ALA A 71 21.17 3.74 10.49
C ALA A 71 22.11 3.23 9.38
N SER A 72 21.87 2.02 8.87
CA SER A 72 22.63 1.45 7.75
C SER A 72 22.52 2.32 6.49
N PHE A 73 21.31 2.77 6.16
CA PHE A 73 21.08 3.69 5.04
C PHE A 73 21.84 5.02 5.23
N ARG A 74 21.75 5.65 6.42
CA ARG A 74 22.46 6.90 6.70
C ARG A 74 23.98 6.77 6.57
N ALA A 75 24.54 5.62 6.94
CA ALA A 75 25.96 5.34 6.84
C ALA A 75 26.42 4.96 5.42
N SER A 76 25.49 4.72 4.47
CA SER A 76 25.81 4.17 3.15
C SER A 76 26.46 5.15 2.17
N GLY A 77 26.31 6.45 2.40
CA GLY A 77 26.76 7.49 1.46
C GLY A 77 25.75 7.84 0.35
N ALA A 78 24.58 7.19 0.30
CA ALA A 78 23.52 7.59 -0.63
C ALA A 78 23.01 9.01 -0.32
N THR A 79 22.75 9.81 -1.36
CA THR A 79 22.12 11.13 -1.21
C THR A 79 20.64 10.95 -0.87
N TYR A 80 20.16 11.59 0.21
CA TYR A 80 18.75 11.52 0.61
C TYR A 80 18.03 12.84 0.37
N LEU A 81 16.94 12.79 -0.38
CA LEU A 81 16.05 13.91 -0.66
C LEU A 81 14.67 13.65 -0.02
N PRO A 82 14.47 14.03 1.27
CA PRO A 82 13.15 13.98 1.91
C PRO A 82 12.23 15.07 1.34
N GLU A 83 10.94 14.95 1.65
CA GLU A 83 9.88 15.89 1.25
C GLU A 83 9.87 16.19 -0.26
N THR A 84 10.18 15.16 -1.04
CA THR A 84 10.31 15.25 -2.50
C THR A 84 9.21 14.44 -3.17
N ALA A 85 8.22 15.15 -3.72
CA ALA A 85 7.14 14.56 -4.50
C ALA A 85 7.60 14.26 -5.91
N ILE A 86 7.22 13.10 -6.44
CA ILE A 86 7.53 12.71 -7.82
C ILE A 86 6.27 12.85 -8.64
N TRP A 87 6.34 13.68 -9.68
CA TRP A 87 5.19 13.98 -10.52
C TRP A 87 5.32 13.38 -11.92
N GLN A 88 6.51 12.98 -12.38
CA GLN A 88 6.66 12.20 -13.60
C GLN A 88 7.90 11.30 -13.53
N VAL A 89 7.78 10.10 -14.09
CA VAL A 89 8.92 9.20 -14.37
C VAL A 89 8.77 8.70 -15.79
N THR A 90 9.86 8.71 -16.56
CA THR A 90 9.84 8.29 -17.96
C THR A 90 10.67 7.02 -18.19
N PRO A 91 10.40 6.27 -19.27
CA PRO A 91 11.22 5.11 -19.65
C PRO A 91 12.69 5.46 -19.94
N GLU A 92 13.00 6.71 -20.29
CA GLU A 92 14.35 7.20 -20.57
C GLU A 92 15.18 7.42 -19.29
N GLY A 93 14.59 7.18 -18.11
CA GLY A 93 15.27 7.31 -16.83
C GLY A 93 15.19 8.71 -16.22
N GLU A 94 14.28 9.56 -16.71
CA GLU A 94 14.02 10.88 -16.11
C GLU A 94 13.05 10.76 -14.94
N VAL A 95 13.39 11.40 -13.83
CA VAL A 95 12.54 11.50 -12.64
C VAL A 95 12.32 12.98 -12.33
N TRP A 96 11.08 13.42 -12.52
CA TRP A 96 10.67 14.78 -12.31
C TRP A 96 10.08 14.94 -10.92
N THR A 97 10.66 15.87 -10.18
CA THR A 97 10.45 16.05 -8.75
C THR A 97 9.86 17.42 -8.45
N LYS A 98 9.22 17.53 -7.29
CA LYS A 98 8.78 18.77 -6.65
C LYS A 98 9.21 18.72 -5.20
N ARG A 99 9.98 19.72 -4.77
CA ARG A 99 10.48 19.88 -3.41
C ARG A 99 10.47 21.35 -3.02
N GLN A 100 9.82 21.69 -1.90
CA GLN A 100 9.74 23.06 -1.39
C GLN A 100 9.29 24.09 -2.44
N GLY A 101 8.28 23.74 -3.24
CA GLY A 101 7.76 24.61 -4.30
C GLY A 101 8.67 24.78 -5.52
N ARG A 102 9.75 24.00 -5.62
CA ARG A 102 10.64 23.97 -6.79
C ARG A 102 10.53 22.63 -7.49
N VAL A 103 10.52 22.65 -8.80
CA VAL A 103 10.54 21.44 -9.63
C VAL A 103 11.91 21.27 -10.24
N ALA A 104 12.34 20.01 -10.34
CA ALA A 104 13.64 19.65 -10.89
C ALA A 104 13.57 18.29 -11.57
N MET A 105 14.47 18.06 -12.52
CA MET A 105 14.62 16.79 -13.21
C MET A 105 15.93 16.14 -12.80
N LEU A 106 15.86 14.88 -12.38
CA LEU A 106 17.01 14.00 -12.18
C LEU A 106 17.01 12.93 -13.27
N GLN A 107 18.19 12.44 -13.64
CA GLN A 107 18.31 11.33 -14.59
C GLN A 107 19.12 10.19 -13.99
N ALA A 108 18.74 8.95 -14.25
CA ALA A 108 19.55 7.80 -13.87
C ALA A 108 19.51 6.64 -14.85
N ARG A 109 20.58 5.84 -14.79
CA ARG A 109 20.74 4.61 -15.56
C ARG A 109 19.81 3.50 -15.07
N GLN A 110 19.50 3.47 -13.77
CA GLN A 110 18.58 2.50 -13.14
C GLN A 110 17.64 3.22 -12.17
N ILE A 111 16.37 2.82 -12.12
CA ILE A 111 15.37 3.34 -11.18
C ILE A 111 14.75 2.17 -10.41
N ILE A 112 14.74 2.25 -9.08
CA ILE A 112 14.05 1.30 -8.20
C ILE A 112 12.81 1.98 -7.61
N ILE A 113 11.64 1.50 -8.00
CA ILE A 113 10.34 1.93 -7.49
C ILE A 113 10.01 1.15 -6.21
N ALA A 114 10.07 1.82 -5.07
CA ALA A 114 9.80 1.27 -3.74
C ALA A 114 8.65 2.03 -3.03
N THR A 115 7.63 2.42 -3.78
CA THR A 115 6.49 3.25 -3.32
C THR A 115 5.52 2.52 -2.39
N GLY A 116 5.70 1.22 -2.19
CA GLY A 116 4.86 0.39 -1.32
C GLY A 116 3.43 0.21 -1.85
N ALA A 117 2.51 0.09 -0.91
CA ALA A 117 1.10 -0.19 -1.17
C ALA A 117 0.20 0.93 -0.67
N LEU A 118 -1.00 1.02 -1.26
CA LEU A 118 -2.10 1.83 -0.75
C LEU A 118 -3.11 0.96 -0.01
N GLU A 119 -3.77 1.53 0.99
CA GLU A 119 -4.86 0.85 1.66
C GLU A 119 -6.07 0.72 0.74
N ARG A 120 -6.67 -0.47 0.71
CA ARG A 120 -7.77 -0.76 -0.19
C ARG A 120 -8.97 0.14 0.14
N PRO A 121 -9.61 0.76 -0.87
CA PRO A 121 -10.90 1.43 -0.69
C PRO A 121 -11.96 0.46 -0.16
N VAL A 122 -12.76 0.92 0.81
CA VAL A 122 -13.84 0.12 1.43
C VAL A 122 -15.19 0.83 1.21
N PRO A 123 -15.71 0.85 -0.03
CA PRO A 123 -16.94 1.53 -0.34
C PRO A 123 -18.13 0.72 0.19
N LEU A 124 -18.71 1.23 1.27
CA LEU A 124 -19.95 0.73 1.86
C LEU A 124 -20.86 1.93 2.17
N PRO A 125 -22.17 1.76 2.36
CA PRO A 125 -23.06 2.89 2.62
C PRO A 125 -22.55 3.75 3.80
N GLY A 126 -22.36 5.05 3.56
CA GLY A 126 -21.85 6.01 4.55
C GLY A 126 -20.32 6.11 4.71
N TRP A 127 -19.51 5.35 3.95
CA TRP A 127 -18.04 5.35 4.10
C TRP A 127 -17.33 6.67 3.79
N THR A 128 -18.03 7.62 3.16
CA THR A 128 -17.51 8.95 2.82
C THR A 128 -17.83 10.00 3.87
N LEU A 129 -18.63 9.67 4.90
CA LEU A 129 -19.00 10.61 5.94
C LEU A 129 -17.78 11.05 6.76
N PRO A 130 -17.70 12.32 7.17
CA PRO A 130 -16.77 12.77 8.20
C PRO A 130 -16.80 11.86 9.43
N GLY A 131 -15.63 11.57 9.99
CA GLY A 131 -15.47 10.58 11.07
C GLY A 131 -15.08 9.17 10.58
N VAL A 132 -15.23 8.90 9.29
CA VAL A 132 -14.74 7.66 8.67
C VAL A 132 -13.35 7.86 8.09
N MET A 133 -12.42 6.98 8.45
CA MET A 133 -11.07 6.97 7.91
C MET A 133 -10.57 5.55 7.72
N THR A 134 -9.36 5.39 7.18
CA THR A 134 -8.75 4.08 7.06
C THR A 134 -8.00 3.69 8.34
N ALA A 135 -7.81 2.40 8.59
CA ALA A 135 -7.00 1.96 9.73
C ALA A 135 -5.55 2.45 9.62
N GLY A 136 -5.00 2.51 8.40
CA GLY A 136 -3.70 3.10 8.14
C GLY A 136 -3.63 4.58 8.54
N ALA A 137 -4.68 5.37 8.32
CA ALA A 137 -4.72 6.77 8.75
C ALA A 137 -4.63 6.92 10.27
N VAL A 138 -5.37 6.08 11.02
CA VAL A 138 -5.26 6.03 12.49
C VAL A 138 -3.85 5.63 12.91
N GLN A 139 -3.25 4.64 12.25
CA GLN A 139 -1.88 4.22 12.56
C GLN A 139 -0.85 5.32 12.27
N ILE A 140 -1.07 6.15 11.24
CA ILE A 140 -0.22 7.32 10.97
C ILE A 140 -0.32 8.35 12.10
N LEU A 141 -1.53 8.65 12.57
CA LEU A 141 -1.74 9.56 13.71
C LEU A 141 -1.04 9.05 14.97
N LEU A 142 -1.19 7.76 15.26
CA LEU A 142 -0.54 7.13 16.40
C LEU A 142 0.99 7.20 16.31
N LYS A 143 1.58 6.83 15.16
CA LYS A 143 3.05 6.79 15.00
C LYS A 143 3.69 8.17 14.91
N SER A 144 2.98 9.16 14.36
CA SER A 144 3.55 10.49 14.11
C SER A 144 3.31 11.46 15.25
N ALA A 145 2.16 11.36 15.92
CA ALA A 145 1.72 12.31 16.93
C ALA A 145 1.42 11.65 18.29
N GLY A 146 1.49 10.32 18.41
CA GLY A 146 1.11 9.61 19.64
C GLY A 146 -0.40 9.68 19.93
N LEU A 147 -1.22 10.02 18.93
CA LEU A 147 -2.65 10.24 19.10
C LEU A 147 -3.46 9.01 18.72
N VAL A 148 -4.36 8.60 19.60
CA VAL A 148 -5.43 7.63 19.33
C VAL A 148 -6.76 8.31 19.63
N PRO A 149 -7.71 8.36 18.67
CA PRO A 149 -9.01 8.95 18.92
C PRO A 149 -9.86 8.13 19.92
N ASP A 150 -10.56 8.81 20.82
CA ASP A 150 -11.52 8.17 21.72
C ASP A 150 -12.75 7.64 20.97
N GLY A 151 -13.35 6.56 21.47
CA GLY A 151 -14.58 5.99 20.89
C GLY A 151 -14.40 5.31 19.53
N LEU A 152 -13.15 5.06 19.11
CA LEU A 152 -12.81 4.43 17.84
C LEU A 152 -13.44 3.04 17.68
N VAL A 153 -14.13 2.80 16.58
CA VAL A 153 -14.54 1.47 16.14
C VAL A 153 -13.70 1.05 14.93
N LEU A 154 -13.06 -0.11 15.04
CA LEU A 154 -12.28 -0.71 13.96
C LEU A 154 -13.15 -1.73 13.22
N ALA A 155 -13.23 -1.65 11.89
CA ALA A 155 -14.10 -2.53 11.11
C ALA A 155 -13.47 -2.98 9.79
N GLY A 156 -13.71 -4.25 9.43
CA GLY A 156 -13.25 -4.85 8.19
C GLY A 156 -12.46 -6.15 8.41
N SER A 157 -11.46 -6.40 7.57
CA SER A 157 -10.71 -7.65 7.51
C SER A 157 -9.21 -7.39 7.38
N GLY A 158 -8.39 -8.28 7.96
CA GLY A 158 -6.94 -8.28 7.79
C GLY A 158 -6.14 -8.15 9.09
N PRO A 159 -4.85 -8.51 9.06
CA PRO A 159 -4.00 -8.52 10.24
C PRO A 159 -3.73 -7.12 10.81
N LEU A 160 -3.82 -6.07 9.99
CA LEU A 160 -3.59 -4.69 10.44
C LEU A 160 -4.62 -4.24 11.48
N LEU A 161 -5.88 -4.67 11.38
CA LEU A 161 -6.91 -4.32 12.35
C LEU A 161 -6.55 -4.80 13.75
N TYR A 162 -6.10 -6.05 13.85
CA TYR A 162 -5.66 -6.65 15.11
C TYR A 162 -4.39 -6.00 15.66
N LEU A 163 -3.44 -5.67 14.78
CA LEU A 163 -2.23 -4.95 15.16
C LEU A 163 -2.57 -3.56 15.71
N LEU A 164 -3.39 -2.80 15.00
CA LEU A 164 -3.79 -1.45 15.39
C LEU A 164 -4.58 -1.47 16.69
N ALA A 165 -5.53 -2.40 16.87
CA ALA A 165 -6.28 -2.53 18.12
C ALA A 165 -5.35 -2.74 19.32
N ALA A 166 -4.36 -3.64 19.20
CA ALA A 166 -3.37 -3.86 20.25
C ALA A 166 -2.48 -2.62 20.50
N GLN A 167 -2.09 -1.90 19.45
CA GLN A 167 -1.33 -0.64 19.57
C GLN A 167 -2.14 0.44 20.29
N CYS A 168 -3.44 0.58 19.97
CA CYS A 168 -4.33 1.50 20.65
C CYS A 168 -4.50 1.15 22.15
N ILE A 169 -4.66 -0.13 22.47
CA ILE A 169 -4.68 -0.63 23.86
C ILE A 169 -3.37 -0.29 24.58
N ALA A 170 -2.22 -0.55 23.96
CA ALA A 170 -0.91 -0.28 24.53
C ALA A 170 -0.63 1.23 24.69
N ALA A 171 -1.29 2.07 23.89
CA ALA A 171 -1.29 3.52 24.03
C ALA A 171 -2.30 4.05 25.08
N GLY A 172 -3.04 3.16 25.76
CA GLY A 172 -4.03 3.54 26.79
C GLY A 172 -5.39 3.97 26.25
N ALA A 173 -5.65 3.81 24.95
CA ALA A 173 -6.87 4.23 24.28
C ALA A 173 -7.50 3.04 23.53
N ALA A 174 -8.04 2.09 24.29
CA ALA A 174 -8.64 0.89 23.71
C ALA A 174 -9.82 1.22 22.76
N PRO A 175 -9.90 0.60 21.56
CA PRO A 175 -11.04 0.79 20.67
C PRO A 175 -12.34 0.33 21.35
N ALA A 176 -13.44 1.02 21.07
CA ALA A 176 -14.76 0.68 21.60
C ALA A 176 -15.23 -0.71 21.12
N ALA A 177 -14.90 -1.07 19.89
CA ALA A 177 -15.15 -2.41 19.34
C ALA A 177 -14.22 -2.72 18.16
N LEU A 178 -14.05 -4.01 17.90
CA LEU A 178 -13.48 -4.55 16.68
C LEU A 178 -14.53 -5.38 15.95
N VAL A 179 -14.88 -4.97 14.73
CA VAL A 179 -15.90 -5.59 13.86
C VAL A 179 -15.18 -6.30 12.71
N ASP A 180 -14.84 -7.57 12.91
CA ASP A 180 -14.14 -8.41 11.95
C ASP A 180 -15.11 -9.04 10.94
N THR A 181 -14.90 -8.72 9.67
CA THR A 181 -15.71 -9.15 8.54
C THR A 181 -15.21 -10.44 7.87
N THR A 182 -14.11 -11.02 8.36
CA THR A 182 -13.54 -12.28 7.88
C THR A 182 -14.59 -13.39 7.91
N SER A 183 -14.88 -13.97 6.74
CA SER A 183 -15.96 -14.96 6.59
C SER A 183 -15.51 -16.37 7.00
N ARG A 184 -16.45 -17.20 7.45
CA ARG A 184 -16.19 -18.64 7.68
C ARG A 184 -15.76 -19.37 6.39
N ALA A 185 -16.11 -18.85 5.22
CA ALA A 185 -15.66 -19.42 3.96
C ALA A 185 -14.16 -19.17 3.75
N HIS A 186 -13.68 -17.95 4.04
CA HIS A 186 -12.26 -17.60 3.96
C HIS A 186 -11.43 -18.35 5.00
N GLU A 187 -11.94 -18.52 6.22
CA GLU A 187 -11.27 -19.34 7.25
C GLU A 187 -11.07 -20.78 6.78
N ARG A 188 -12.09 -21.39 6.17
CA ARG A 188 -11.98 -22.74 5.59
C ARG A 188 -11.04 -22.78 4.39
N ALA A 189 -11.08 -21.77 3.53
CA ALA A 189 -10.21 -21.67 2.36
C ALA A 189 -8.72 -21.51 2.75
N ALA A 190 -8.44 -20.97 3.94
CA ALA A 190 -7.08 -20.82 4.44
C ALA A 190 -6.49 -22.12 5.02
N LEU A 191 -7.32 -23.07 5.50
CA LEU A 191 -6.85 -24.28 6.18
C LEU A 191 -5.83 -25.12 5.38
N PRO A 192 -5.99 -25.34 4.06
CA PRO A 192 -5.02 -26.11 3.26
C PRO A 192 -3.60 -25.52 3.28
N HIS A 193 -3.47 -24.21 3.52
CA HIS A 193 -2.20 -23.49 3.54
C HIS A 193 -1.47 -23.55 4.89
N LEU A 194 -2.03 -24.24 5.90
CA LEU A 194 -1.36 -24.44 7.20
C LEU A 194 -0.10 -25.31 7.11
N THR A 195 0.11 -26.02 5.99
CA THR A 195 1.36 -26.71 5.70
C THR A 195 2.57 -25.77 5.71
N ALA A 196 2.38 -24.48 5.45
CA ALA A 196 3.41 -23.46 5.55
C ALA A 196 4.03 -23.34 6.96
N LEU A 197 3.36 -23.82 8.01
CA LEU A 197 3.84 -23.80 9.39
C LEU A 197 5.05 -24.71 9.64
N ILE A 198 5.51 -25.47 8.64
CA ILE A 198 6.84 -26.11 8.67
C ILE A 198 7.96 -25.06 8.76
N HIS A 199 7.74 -23.86 8.20
CA HIS A 199 8.70 -22.77 8.22
C HIS A 199 8.60 -21.95 9.51
N ALA A 200 9.74 -21.67 10.15
CA ALA A 200 9.78 -20.89 11.40
C ALA A 200 9.15 -19.48 11.29
N PRO A 201 9.38 -18.70 10.21
CA PRO A 201 8.74 -17.38 10.05
C PRO A 201 7.21 -17.46 10.04
N ALA A 202 6.65 -18.49 9.40
CA ALA A 202 5.21 -18.71 9.37
C ALA A 202 4.64 -18.98 10.77
N ARG A 203 5.31 -19.83 11.57
CA ARG A 203 4.93 -20.09 12.97
C ARG A 203 4.99 -18.83 13.83
N GLN A 204 6.03 -18.01 13.66
CA GLN A 204 6.20 -16.76 14.41
C GLN A 204 5.07 -15.78 14.11
N MET A 205 4.71 -15.61 12.83
CA MET A 205 3.62 -14.72 12.43
C MET A 205 2.26 -15.19 12.97
N LEU A 206 1.99 -16.51 12.94
CA LEU A 206 0.75 -17.06 13.52
C LEU A 206 0.69 -16.85 15.05
N ARG A 207 1.79 -17.14 15.76
CA ARG A 207 1.90 -16.89 17.21
C ARG A 207 1.67 -15.42 17.55
N LYS A 208 2.23 -14.50 16.76
CA LYS A 208 1.99 -13.07 16.91
C LYS A 208 0.51 -12.73 16.74
N GLY A 209 -0.15 -13.27 15.71
CA GLY A 209 -1.59 -13.07 15.50
C GLY A 209 -2.43 -13.54 16.69
N LEU A 210 -2.09 -14.68 17.29
CA LEU A 210 -2.75 -15.19 18.50
C LEU A 210 -2.50 -14.28 19.72
N ALA A 211 -1.28 -13.79 19.89
CA ALA A 211 -0.94 -12.86 20.97
C ALA A 211 -1.71 -11.53 20.86
N LEU A 212 -1.84 -10.98 19.65
CA LEU A 212 -2.65 -9.78 19.39
C LEU A 212 -4.11 -10.00 19.78
N LYS A 213 -4.69 -11.15 19.38
CA LYS A 213 -6.07 -11.52 19.75
C LYS A 213 -6.26 -11.67 21.27
N ALA A 214 -5.28 -12.27 21.96
CA ALA A 214 -5.30 -12.38 23.41
C ALA A 214 -5.27 -11.00 24.08
N ALA A 215 -4.36 -10.11 23.67
CA ALA A 215 -4.27 -8.75 24.21
C ALA A 215 -5.58 -7.96 24.05
N ILE A 216 -6.25 -8.09 22.89
CA ILE A 216 -7.55 -7.45 22.63
C ILE A 216 -8.64 -7.99 23.58
N ARG A 217 -8.70 -9.31 23.75
CA ARG A 217 -9.64 -9.96 24.66
C ARG A 217 -9.39 -9.55 26.11
N ASP A 218 -8.13 -9.56 26.55
CA ASP A 218 -7.75 -9.30 27.93
C ASP A 218 -7.99 -7.81 28.30
N ALA A 219 -7.94 -6.90 27.32
CA ALA A 219 -8.36 -5.51 27.46
C ALA A 219 -9.90 -5.30 27.45
N GLY A 220 -10.69 -6.36 27.30
CA GLY A 220 -12.16 -6.27 27.31
C GLY A 220 -12.78 -5.66 26.04
N VAL A 221 -12.02 -5.50 24.95
CA VAL A 221 -12.53 -4.96 23.70
C VAL A 221 -13.52 -5.94 23.06
N LYS A 222 -14.73 -5.45 22.76
CA LYS A 222 -15.78 -6.26 22.12
C LYS A 222 -15.36 -6.64 20.69
N LEU A 223 -15.21 -7.94 20.44
CA LEU A 223 -14.91 -8.50 19.13
C LEU A 223 -16.16 -9.13 18.50
N TYR A 224 -16.64 -8.54 17.41
CA TYR A 224 -17.70 -9.10 16.58
C TYR A 224 -17.07 -9.80 15.38
N ARG A 225 -17.25 -11.13 15.28
CA ARG A 225 -16.69 -11.93 14.17
C ARG A 225 -17.72 -12.21 13.09
N HIS A 226 -17.22 -12.38 11.87
CA HIS A 226 -18.02 -12.69 10.69
C HIS A 226 -19.12 -11.65 10.43
N ALA A 227 -18.83 -10.39 10.73
CA ALA A 227 -19.77 -9.30 10.56
C ALA A 227 -20.10 -9.09 9.08
N LYS A 228 -21.38 -8.83 8.78
CA LYS A 228 -21.91 -8.62 7.42
C LYS A 228 -22.79 -7.40 7.37
N GLY A 229 -23.00 -6.87 6.16
CA GLY A 229 -23.93 -5.78 5.92
C GLY A 229 -23.56 -4.51 6.69
N LEU A 230 -22.26 -4.18 6.74
CA LEU A 230 -21.79 -2.97 7.40
C LEU A 230 -22.39 -1.74 6.70
N ARG A 231 -23.01 -0.87 7.49
CA ARG A 231 -23.54 0.43 7.08
C ARG A 231 -23.12 1.46 8.12
N ILE A 232 -22.60 2.58 7.64
CA ILE A 232 -22.32 3.73 8.48
C ILE A 232 -23.52 4.65 8.38
N GLU A 233 -24.09 4.98 9.54
CA GLU A 233 -25.27 5.82 9.69
C GLU A 233 -24.83 7.25 10.02
N GLY A 234 -25.53 8.22 9.44
CA GLY A 234 -25.27 9.64 9.64
C GLY A 234 -25.74 10.47 8.45
N GLU A 235 -26.00 11.75 8.69
CA GLU A 235 -26.38 12.71 7.66
C GLU A 235 -25.18 13.56 7.22
N SER A 236 -24.64 14.37 8.15
CA SER A 236 -23.48 15.23 7.92
C SER A 236 -22.15 14.59 8.35
N GLU A 237 -22.20 13.59 9.22
CA GLU A 237 -21.05 12.91 9.82
C GLU A 237 -21.47 11.54 10.37
N ALA A 238 -20.50 10.66 10.62
CA ALA A 238 -20.76 9.35 11.18
C ALA A 238 -21.35 9.47 12.60
N GLN A 239 -22.41 8.70 12.86
CA GLN A 239 -23.09 8.63 14.16
C GLN A 239 -23.18 7.20 14.68
N ALA A 240 -23.21 6.20 13.80
CA ALA A 240 -23.17 4.80 14.19
C ALA A 240 -22.63 3.89 13.09
N LEU A 241 -22.19 2.71 13.50
CA LEU A 241 -21.94 1.56 12.64
C LEU A 241 -22.99 0.48 12.91
N SER A 242 -23.79 0.13 11.89
CA SER A 242 -24.71 -1.00 11.95
C SER A 242 -24.22 -2.17 11.11
N PHE A 243 -24.47 -3.38 11.61
CA PHE A 243 -24.05 -4.64 10.99
C PHE A 243 -24.82 -5.83 11.58
N THR A 244 -24.71 -6.98 10.94
CA THR A 244 -25.20 -8.25 11.47
C THR A 244 -24.02 -9.14 11.86
N ALA A 245 -24.03 -9.68 13.08
CA ALA A 245 -23.07 -10.68 13.55
C ALA A 245 -23.81 -11.75 14.35
N ALA A 246 -23.40 -13.02 14.21
CA ALA A 246 -24.05 -14.16 14.88
C ALA A 246 -25.60 -14.22 14.70
N GLY A 247 -26.11 -13.75 13.55
CA GLY A 247 -27.55 -13.70 13.26
C GLY A 247 -28.31 -12.54 13.92
N GLN A 248 -27.64 -11.69 14.70
CA GLN A 248 -28.24 -10.54 15.38
C GLN A 248 -27.80 -9.23 14.72
N ARG A 249 -28.72 -8.26 14.67
CA ARG A 249 -28.43 -6.89 14.25
C ARG A 249 -27.80 -6.12 15.41
N HIS A 250 -26.70 -5.45 15.15
CA HIS A 250 -26.00 -4.58 16.09
C HIS A 250 -25.95 -3.16 15.53
N ARG A 251 -25.99 -2.18 16.43
CA ARG A 251 -25.74 -0.77 16.16
C ARG A 251 -24.80 -0.25 17.23
N LEU A 252 -23.63 0.22 16.83
CA LEU A 252 -22.63 0.81 17.71
C LEU A 252 -22.63 2.31 17.49
N GLU A 253 -23.02 3.08 18.50
CA GLU A 253 -22.95 4.54 18.46
C GLU A 253 -21.49 4.98 18.53
N THR A 254 -21.03 5.66 17.48
CA THR A 254 -19.68 6.19 17.39
C THR A 254 -19.59 7.21 16.26
N ARG A 255 -18.70 8.18 16.46
CA ARG A 255 -18.39 9.21 15.46
C ARG A 255 -17.09 8.92 14.72
N LEU A 256 -16.38 7.85 15.09
CA LEU A 256 -15.03 7.55 14.62
C LEU A 256 -14.90 6.08 14.24
N ILE A 257 -14.79 5.84 12.93
CA ILE A 257 -14.78 4.49 12.35
C ILE A 257 -13.56 4.35 11.46
N ALA A 258 -12.70 3.38 11.76
CA ALA A 258 -11.58 3.02 10.88
C ALA A 258 -11.91 1.76 10.07
N LEU A 259 -11.89 1.90 8.75
CA LEU A 259 -12.12 0.80 7.82
C LEU A 259 -10.80 0.21 7.31
N HIS A 260 -10.75 -1.11 7.16
CA HIS A 260 -9.62 -1.80 6.55
C HIS A 260 -10.06 -3.10 5.86
N GLU A 261 -9.66 -3.30 4.60
CA GLU A 261 -9.88 -4.55 3.86
C GLU A 261 -8.61 -4.92 3.07
N GLY A 262 -7.47 -4.80 3.75
CA GLY A 262 -6.16 -5.03 3.17
C GLY A 262 -5.57 -3.83 2.42
N VAL A 263 -4.46 -4.09 1.74
CA VAL A 263 -3.70 -3.12 0.94
C VAL A 263 -3.50 -3.67 -0.48
N ILE A 264 -3.29 -2.79 -1.45
CA ILE A 264 -2.99 -3.14 -2.84
C ILE A 264 -1.74 -2.40 -3.34
N PRO A 265 -0.95 -2.99 -4.26
CA PRO A 265 0.24 -2.35 -4.79
C PRO A 265 -0.04 -0.95 -5.34
N HIS A 266 0.86 0.00 -5.09
CA HIS A 266 0.77 1.34 -5.67
C HIS A 266 1.32 1.33 -7.11
N GLN A 267 0.39 1.25 -8.04
CA GLN A 267 0.63 0.96 -9.46
C GLN A 267 0.63 2.22 -10.36
N GLN A 268 0.46 3.41 -9.82
CA GLN A 268 0.31 4.63 -10.64
C GLN A 268 1.57 4.94 -11.44
N MET A 269 2.73 4.83 -10.80
CA MET A 269 4.01 5.14 -11.43
C MET A 269 4.39 4.09 -12.48
N THR A 270 4.30 2.80 -12.13
CA THR A 270 4.55 1.69 -13.07
C THR A 270 3.62 1.75 -14.28
N ARG A 271 2.33 2.12 -14.09
CA ARG A 271 1.39 2.32 -15.20
C ARG A 271 1.70 3.55 -16.05
N ALA A 272 2.15 4.65 -15.46
CA ALA A 272 2.51 5.86 -16.19
C ALA A 272 3.76 5.64 -17.08
N ILE A 273 4.72 4.86 -16.58
CA ILE A 273 5.93 4.45 -17.32
C ILE A 273 5.60 3.46 -18.43
N GLY A 274 4.52 2.67 -18.28
CA GLY A 274 4.12 1.66 -19.26
C GLY A 274 4.62 0.24 -18.94
N CYS A 275 4.96 -0.05 -17.69
CA CYS A 275 5.26 -1.41 -17.27
C CYS A 275 4.05 -2.34 -17.49
N ALA A 276 4.30 -3.59 -17.85
CA ALA A 276 3.28 -4.64 -17.91
C ALA A 276 2.66 -4.90 -16.53
N HIS A 277 1.36 -5.19 -16.51
CA HIS A 277 0.61 -5.50 -15.29
C HIS A 277 -0.28 -6.71 -15.54
N GLU A 278 -0.48 -7.51 -14.51
CA GLU A 278 -1.36 -8.67 -14.50
C GLU A 278 -2.43 -8.54 -13.41
N TRP A 279 -3.52 -9.30 -13.55
CA TRP A 279 -4.58 -9.36 -12.56
C TRP A 279 -4.31 -10.43 -11.50
N ASN A 280 -4.20 -10.02 -10.24
CA ASN A 280 -4.16 -10.94 -9.11
C ASN A 280 -5.59 -11.32 -8.71
N ALA A 281 -6.01 -12.53 -9.10
CA ALA A 281 -7.37 -13.02 -8.85
C ALA A 281 -7.70 -13.20 -7.36
N VAL A 282 -6.72 -13.50 -6.52
CA VAL A 282 -6.94 -13.71 -5.08
C VAL A 282 -7.09 -12.38 -4.35
N GLN A 283 -6.24 -11.40 -4.68
CA GLN A 283 -6.27 -10.07 -4.08
C GLN A 283 -7.19 -9.10 -4.82
N HIS A 284 -7.82 -9.50 -5.93
CA HIS A 284 -8.67 -8.64 -6.75
C HIS A 284 -8.05 -7.25 -7.01
N CYS A 285 -6.82 -7.25 -7.51
CA CYS A 285 -6.09 -6.04 -7.86
C CYS A 285 -5.08 -6.30 -8.97
N PHE A 286 -4.65 -5.23 -9.63
CA PHE A 286 -3.53 -5.30 -10.55
C PHE A 286 -2.19 -5.17 -9.81
N GLN A 287 -1.19 -5.89 -10.31
CA GLN A 287 0.20 -5.79 -9.88
C GLN A 287 1.11 -5.73 -11.12
N PRO A 288 2.30 -5.09 -11.04
CA PRO A 288 3.25 -5.13 -12.14
C PRO A 288 3.76 -6.55 -12.36
N VAL A 289 4.03 -6.92 -13.61
CA VAL A 289 4.70 -8.18 -13.95
C VAL A 289 6.19 -7.99 -13.71
N LEU A 290 6.76 -8.81 -12.81
CA LEU A 290 8.15 -8.71 -12.37
C LEU A 290 8.82 -10.08 -12.38
N ASP A 291 10.13 -10.10 -12.61
CA ASP A 291 10.95 -11.30 -12.39
C ASP A 291 11.33 -11.47 -10.91
N GLU A 292 12.15 -12.48 -10.60
CA GLU A 292 12.58 -12.77 -9.23
C GLU A 292 13.42 -11.67 -8.57
N TRP A 293 14.02 -10.78 -9.37
CA TRP A 293 14.84 -9.64 -8.93
C TRP A 293 14.03 -8.38 -8.73
N GLY A 294 12.78 -8.36 -9.21
CA GLY A 294 11.94 -7.18 -9.27
C GLY A 294 12.12 -6.39 -10.57
N GLN A 295 12.77 -6.94 -11.60
CA GLN A 295 12.88 -6.29 -12.91
C GLN A 295 11.50 -6.23 -13.56
N SER A 296 11.12 -5.05 -14.04
CA SER A 296 9.88 -4.86 -14.81
C SER A 296 10.10 -5.09 -16.31
N SER A 297 9.02 -5.04 -17.09
CA SER A 297 9.07 -5.07 -18.56
C SER A 297 9.75 -3.85 -19.20
N VAL A 298 10.13 -2.84 -18.42
CA VAL A 298 10.92 -1.69 -18.88
C VAL A 298 12.32 -1.81 -18.31
N ASP A 299 13.30 -1.83 -19.20
CA ASP A 299 14.68 -2.25 -18.93
C ASP A 299 15.29 -1.55 -17.72
N ASN A 300 15.29 -0.23 -17.65
CA ASN A 300 15.91 0.51 -16.54
C ASN A 300 15.05 0.60 -15.27
N ILE A 301 13.91 -0.10 -15.18
CA ILE A 301 12.96 0.02 -14.07
C ILE A 301 12.85 -1.30 -13.30
N LEU A 302 13.20 -1.25 -12.01
CA LEU A 302 12.92 -2.29 -11.04
C LEU A 302 11.84 -1.82 -10.06
N VAL A 303 11.12 -2.78 -9.47
CA VAL A 303 10.09 -2.54 -8.46
C VAL A 303 10.37 -3.43 -7.24
N ALA A 304 10.38 -2.84 -6.05
CA ALA A 304 10.71 -3.53 -4.81
C ALA A 304 9.69 -3.27 -3.69
N GLY A 305 9.57 -4.24 -2.79
CA GLY A 305 8.62 -4.21 -1.68
C GLY A 305 7.17 -4.34 -2.14
N ASP A 306 6.26 -3.83 -1.32
CA ASP A 306 4.81 -4.02 -1.54
C ASP A 306 4.28 -3.36 -2.83
N ALA A 307 5.08 -2.53 -3.51
CA ALA A 307 4.76 -2.01 -4.85
C ALA A 307 4.79 -3.10 -5.94
N GLY A 308 5.57 -4.17 -5.73
CA GLY A 308 5.63 -5.32 -6.64
C GLY A 308 4.66 -6.45 -6.30
N GLY A 309 3.97 -6.35 -5.16
CA GLY A 309 3.15 -7.40 -4.59
C GLY A 309 3.31 -7.44 -3.08
N ILE A 310 2.21 -7.64 -2.36
CA ILE A 310 2.21 -7.47 -0.90
C ILE A 310 3.00 -8.63 -0.26
N GLY A 311 3.99 -8.32 0.57
CA GLY A 311 4.83 -9.28 1.29
C GLY A 311 5.14 -8.88 2.74
N GLY A 312 5.02 -7.59 3.07
CA GLY A 312 5.34 -7.05 4.39
C GLY A 312 6.81 -6.66 4.54
N ALA A 313 7.16 -6.09 5.71
CA ALA A 313 8.41 -5.33 5.90
C ALA A 313 9.69 -6.12 5.58
N LEU A 314 9.84 -7.33 6.13
CA LEU A 314 11.05 -8.14 5.95
C LEU A 314 11.23 -8.64 4.51
N VAL A 315 10.10 -8.95 3.85
CA VAL A 315 10.10 -9.29 2.42
C VAL A 315 10.46 -8.06 1.61
N ALA A 316 9.97 -6.88 1.98
CA ALA A 316 10.29 -5.63 1.31
C ALA A 316 11.79 -5.30 1.41
N GLU A 317 12.41 -5.44 2.59
CA GLU A 317 13.87 -5.31 2.75
C GLU A 317 14.61 -6.26 1.81
N THR A 318 14.25 -7.55 1.84
CA THR A 318 14.89 -8.56 0.99
C THR A 318 14.70 -8.26 -0.50
N ALA A 319 13.52 -7.80 -0.91
CA ALA A 319 13.22 -7.41 -2.29
C ALA A 319 14.04 -6.17 -2.70
N GLY A 320 14.21 -5.19 -1.81
CA GLY A 320 15.07 -4.04 -2.05
C GLY A 320 16.53 -4.43 -2.28
N HIS A 321 17.03 -5.37 -1.47
CA HIS A 321 18.38 -5.91 -1.65
C HIS A 321 18.53 -6.62 -3.01
N LEU A 322 17.59 -7.50 -3.37
CA LEU A 322 17.62 -8.21 -4.65
C LEU A 322 17.57 -7.26 -5.85
N ALA A 323 16.71 -6.24 -5.80
CA ALA A 323 16.63 -5.21 -6.85
C ALA A 323 17.93 -4.41 -6.97
N ALA A 324 18.57 -4.08 -5.84
CA ALA A 324 19.88 -3.43 -5.84
C ALA A 324 20.98 -4.29 -6.47
N LEU A 325 21.03 -5.59 -6.18
CA LEU A 325 22.00 -6.50 -6.80
C LEU A 325 21.80 -6.61 -8.32
N ALA A 326 20.55 -6.67 -8.78
CA ALA A 326 20.24 -6.66 -10.20
C ALA A 326 20.66 -5.34 -10.87
N ALA A 327 20.37 -4.19 -10.24
CA ALA A 327 20.83 -2.89 -10.73
C ALA A 327 22.36 -2.79 -10.79
N LEU A 328 23.08 -3.26 -9.75
CA LEU A 328 24.55 -3.27 -9.72
C LEU A 328 25.15 -4.11 -10.86
N TYR A 329 24.57 -5.27 -11.15
CA TYR A 329 24.97 -6.09 -12.28
C TYR A 329 24.79 -5.34 -13.60
N ARG A 330 23.63 -4.70 -13.80
CA ARG A 330 23.33 -3.92 -15.01
C ARG A 330 24.22 -2.68 -15.17
N LEU A 331 24.64 -2.09 -14.06
CA LEU A 331 25.59 -0.98 -14.04
C LEU A 331 27.05 -1.41 -14.30
N GLY A 332 27.31 -2.73 -14.36
CA GLY A 332 28.65 -3.29 -14.51
C GLY A 332 29.51 -3.17 -13.26
N ARG A 333 28.90 -2.98 -12.08
CA ARG A 333 29.60 -2.86 -10.79
C ARG A 333 29.94 -4.22 -10.18
N ILE A 334 29.16 -5.26 -10.51
CA ILE A 334 29.40 -6.64 -10.08
C ILE A 334 29.17 -7.60 -11.26
N SER A 335 29.82 -8.77 -11.23
CA SER A 335 29.58 -9.83 -12.21
C SER A 335 28.27 -10.58 -11.93
N ALA A 336 27.73 -11.29 -12.94
CA ALA A 336 26.56 -12.14 -12.76
C ALA A 336 26.79 -13.20 -11.66
N ALA A 337 27.97 -13.83 -11.63
CA ALA A 337 28.33 -14.79 -10.60
C ALA A 337 28.33 -14.17 -9.18
N ALA A 338 28.83 -12.94 -9.03
CA ALA A 338 28.80 -12.24 -7.76
C ALA A 338 27.36 -11.88 -7.34
N ARG A 339 26.54 -11.41 -8.27
CA ARG A 339 25.11 -11.14 -8.05
C ARG A 339 24.40 -12.40 -7.53
N ASP A 340 24.54 -13.51 -8.23
CA ASP A 340 23.82 -14.75 -7.93
C ASP A 340 24.28 -15.37 -6.60
N ALA A 341 25.58 -15.29 -6.30
CA ALA A 341 26.13 -15.74 -5.02
C ALA A 341 25.57 -14.93 -3.84
N GLN A 342 25.48 -13.59 -3.96
CA GLN A 342 24.91 -12.73 -2.92
C GLN A 342 23.38 -12.89 -2.80
N ALA A 343 22.70 -13.18 -3.91
CA ALA A 343 21.25 -13.30 -3.97
C ALA A 343 20.70 -14.62 -3.43
N SER A 344 21.44 -15.73 -3.61
CA SER A 344 21.01 -17.07 -3.19
C SER A 344 20.47 -17.14 -1.74
N PRO A 345 21.17 -16.65 -0.71
CA PRO A 345 20.63 -16.65 0.66
C PRO A 345 19.39 -15.78 0.81
N LEU A 346 19.32 -14.65 0.11
CA LEU A 346 18.18 -13.71 0.13
C LEU A 346 16.93 -14.34 -0.49
N LEU A 347 17.06 -15.02 -1.63
CA LEU A 347 15.97 -15.75 -2.28
C LEU A 347 15.44 -16.87 -1.38
N GLY A 348 16.34 -17.58 -0.69
CA GLY A 348 15.98 -18.60 0.30
C GLY A 348 15.21 -18.02 1.51
N ALA A 349 15.66 -16.88 2.03
CA ALA A 349 14.99 -16.17 3.13
C ALA A 349 13.60 -15.66 2.70
N ARG A 350 13.51 -15.00 1.55
CA ARG A 350 12.26 -14.49 0.97
C ARG A 350 11.22 -15.58 0.82
N ARG A 351 11.61 -16.75 0.29
CA ARG A 351 10.71 -17.91 0.12
C ARG A 351 10.12 -18.37 1.46
N LYS A 352 10.94 -18.44 2.52
CA LYS A 352 10.48 -18.84 3.86
C LYS A 352 9.58 -17.78 4.50
N GLN A 353 9.85 -16.51 4.29
CA GLN A 353 9.03 -15.39 4.78
C GLN A 353 7.67 -15.34 4.08
N LEU A 354 7.64 -15.57 2.76
CA LEU A 354 6.42 -15.62 1.96
C LEU A 354 5.64 -16.93 2.10
N ALA A 355 6.17 -17.94 2.80
CA ALA A 355 5.51 -19.25 2.87
C ALA A 355 4.08 -19.19 3.43
N LEU A 356 3.80 -18.27 4.37
CA LEU A 356 2.45 -18.10 4.94
C LEU A 356 1.57 -17.14 4.12
N ARG A 357 2.08 -16.57 3.03
CA ARG A 357 1.33 -15.63 2.19
C ARG A 357 0.04 -16.24 1.61
N PRO A 358 0.03 -17.47 1.05
CA PRO A 358 -1.20 -18.09 0.57
C PRO A 358 -2.27 -18.25 1.65
N PHE A 359 -1.87 -18.54 2.89
CA PHE A 359 -2.80 -18.61 4.03
C PHE A 359 -3.44 -17.24 4.31
N LEU A 360 -2.63 -16.18 4.38
CA LEU A 360 -3.14 -14.82 4.62
C LEU A 360 -4.02 -14.33 3.49
N ASP A 361 -3.65 -14.63 2.25
CA ASP A 361 -4.40 -14.24 1.06
C ASP A 361 -5.76 -14.92 0.97
N ALA A 362 -5.82 -16.22 1.31
CA ALA A 362 -7.08 -16.94 1.37
C ALA A 362 -7.95 -16.48 2.56
N LEU A 363 -7.34 -16.23 3.72
CA LEU A 363 -8.04 -15.83 4.94
C LEU A 363 -8.63 -14.41 4.83
N TYR A 364 -7.88 -13.50 4.24
CA TYR A 364 -8.22 -12.08 4.16
C TYR A 364 -8.46 -11.60 2.73
N ALA A 365 -8.87 -12.52 1.84
CA ALA A 365 -9.33 -12.16 0.49
C ALA A 365 -10.42 -11.06 0.59
N PRO A 366 -10.38 -10.04 -0.28
CA PRO A 366 -11.33 -8.96 -0.23
C PRO A 366 -12.74 -9.48 -0.51
N ARG A 367 -13.70 -8.97 0.25
CA ARG A 367 -15.09 -9.45 0.17
C ARG A 367 -15.79 -8.91 -1.06
N GLN A 368 -16.76 -9.66 -1.58
CA GLN A 368 -17.50 -9.25 -2.78
C GLN A 368 -18.31 -7.96 -2.54
N GLU A 369 -18.79 -7.73 -1.32
CA GLU A 369 -19.60 -6.55 -0.98
C GLU A 369 -18.85 -5.23 -1.18
N ILE A 370 -17.52 -5.21 -1.01
CA ILE A 370 -16.71 -4.00 -1.22
C ILE A 370 -16.23 -3.86 -2.68
N LEU A 371 -16.32 -4.94 -3.48
CA LEU A 371 -15.97 -4.94 -4.89
C LEU A 371 -17.19 -4.60 -5.77
N THR A 372 -18.39 -4.96 -5.31
CA THR A 372 -19.66 -4.66 -5.98
C THR A 372 -20.66 -4.04 -4.99
N PRO A 373 -20.42 -2.80 -4.55
CA PRO A 373 -21.31 -2.14 -3.60
C PRO A 373 -22.66 -1.77 -4.23
N PRO A 374 -23.72 -1.53 -3.43
CA PRO A 374 -25.03 -1.04 -3.90
C PRO A 374 -24.93 0.24 -4.73
N ASP A 375 -25.96 0.51 -5.54
CA ASP A 375 -25.95 1.59 -6.53
C ASP A 375 -25.78 2.98 -5.92
N GLU A 376 -26.33 3.21 -4.73
CA GLU A 376 -26.25 4.47 -4.01
C GLU A 376 -24.86 4.77 -3.41
N VAL A 377 -23.97 3.76 -3.35
CA VAL A 377 -22.67 3.93 -2.72
C VAL A 377 -21.75 4.73 -3.64
N MET A 378 -21.28 5.88 -3.14
CA MET A 378 -20.24 6.67 -3.78
C MET A 378 -18.94 5.87 -3.89
N ILE A 379 -18.34 5.77 -5.08
CA ILE A 379 -17.05 5.11 -5.28
C ILE A 379 -15.94 6.08 -5.68
N CYS A 380 -16.30 7.24 -6.27
CA CYS A 380 -15.37 8.33 -6.56
C CYS A 380 -15.74 9.58 -5.79
N ARG A 381 -15.08 9.81 -4.65
CA ARG A 381 -15.32 10.99 -3.79
C ARG A 381 -15.01 12.31 -4.47
N CYS A 382 -14.03 12.34 -5.37
CA CYS A 382 -13.58 13.59 -5.97
C CYS A 382 -14.56 14.14 -7.03
N GLU A 383 -15.35 13.26 -7.63
CA GLU A 383 -16.27 13.61 -8.73
C GLU A 383 -17.69 13.12 -8.42
N GLU A 384 -17.95 12.77 -7.15
CA GLU A 384 -19.25 12.36 -6.61
C GLU A 384 -19.93 11.21 -7.35
N VAL A 385 -19.16 10.30 -7.96
CA VAL A 385 -19.68 9.20 -8.77
C VAL A 385 -20.03 7.99 -7.90
N THR A 386 -21.25 7.47 -8.05
CA THR A 386 -21.73 6.25 -7.39
C THR A 386 -21.48 4.99 -8.20
N ALA A 387 -21.59 3.82 -7.56
CA ALA A 387 -21.47 2.53 -8.22
C ALA A 387 -22.56 2.34 -9.28
N GLY A 388 -23.80 2.78 -9.02
CA GLY A 388 -24.91 2.71 -9.95
C GLY A 388 -24.64 3.50 -11.24
N MET A 389 -24.09 4.70 -11.12
CA MET A 389 -23.71 5.51 -12.30
C MET A 389 -22.71 4.78 -13.20
N VAL A 390 -21.74 4.06 -12.62
CA VAL A 390 -20.77 3.27 -13.41
C VAL A 390 -21.44 2.09 -14.11
N ARG A 391 -22.38 1.40 -13.44
CA ARG A 391 -23.17 0.33 -14.07
C ARG A 391 -24.00 0.86 -15.23
N ASP A 392 -24.65 2.01 -15.03
CA ASP A 392 -25.45 2.63 -16.08
C ASP A 392 -24.60 3.10 -17.26
N ALA A 393 -23.39 3.63 -17.01
CA ALA A 393 -22.45 3.93 -18.09
C ALA A 393 -22.04 2.69 -18.88
N ALA A 394 -21.84 1.54 -18.22
CA ALA A 394 -21.56 0.27 -18.89
C ALA A 394 -22.73 -0.14 -19.81
N ARG A 395 -23.97 -0.05 -19.32
CA ARG A 395 -25.19 -0.35 -20.07
C ARG A 395 -25.40 0.60 -21.27
N GLN A 396 -24.93 1.84 -21.15
CA GLN A 396 -24.92 2.83 -22.23
C GLN A 396 -23.78 2.64 -23.23
N GLY A 397 -22.94 1.60 -23.05
CA GLY A 397 -21.92 1.20 -24.01
C GLY A 397 -20.49 1.51 -23.61
N ALA A 398 -20.22 2.02 -22.40
CA ALA A 398 -18.85 2.24 -21.94
C ALA A 398 -18.09 0.92 -21.78
N GLN A 399 -17.08 0.68 -22.62
CA GLN A 399 -16.34 -0.60 -22.69
C GLN A 399 -15.16 -0.71 -21.72
N GLY A 400 -14.84 0.35 -20.99
CA GLY A 400 -13.69 0.33 -20.08
C GLY A 400 -13.50 1.60 -19.27
N PRO A 401 -12.57 1.61 -18.30
CA PRO A 401 -12.42 2.71 -17.35
C PRO A 401 -12.17 4.07 -18.02
N ASN A 402 -11.42 4.14 -19.13
CA ASN A 402 -11.19 5.42 -19.80
C ASN A 402 -12.46 6.01 -20.45
N GLN A 403 -13.42 5.18 -20.90
CA GLN A 403 -14.69 5.67 -21.41
C GLN A 403 -15.61 6.12 -20.26
N VAL A 404 -15.67 5.36 -19.16
CA VAL A 404 -16.37 5.78 -17.93
C VAL A 404 -15.82 7.10 -17.40
N LYS A 405 -14.50 7.30 -17.48
CA LYS A 405 -13.87 8.59 -17.16
C LYS A 405 -14.38 9.72 -18.06
N SER A 406 -14.56 9.49 -19.35
CA SER A 406 -15.14 10.51 -20.24
C SER A 406 -16.61 10.80 -19.93
N PHE A 407 -17.37 9.78 -19.52
CA PHE A 407 -18.82 9.90 -19.31
C PHE A 407 -19.15 10.51 -17.94
N LEU A 408 -18.44 10.06 -16.89
CA LEU A 408 -18.77 10.36 -15.49
C LEU A 408 -17.66 11.10 -14.76
N ARG A 409 -16.52 11.36 -15.42
CA ARG A 409 -15.31 11.97 -14.81
C ARG A 409 -14.66 11.13 -13.72
N ALA A 410 -15.16 9.92 -13.42
CA ALA A 410 -14.55 9.02 -12.45
C ALA A 410 -13.06 8.79 -12.76
N GLY A 411 -12.21 9.19 -11.82
CA GLY A 411 -10.74 9.15 -11.96
C GLY A 411 -10.08 10.48 -12.36
N MET A 412 -10.83 11.57 -12.57
CA MET A 412 -10.30 12.89 -12.95
C MET A 412 -9.94 13.80 -11.78
N GLY A 413 -10.42 13.52 -10.57
CA GLY A 413 -10.12 14.35 -9.40
C GLY A 413 -8.67 14.24 -8.89
N PRO A 414 -8.30 14.94 -7.80
CA PRO A 414 -6.90 15.04 -7.34
C PRO A 414 -6.23 13.69 -7.02
N CYS A 415 -7.02 12.66 -6.68
CA CYS A 415 -6.48 11.32 -6.44
C CYS A 415 -6.05 10.58 -7.72
N GLN A 416 -6.45 11.05 -8.91
CA GLN A 416 -6.15 10.46 -10.23
C GLN A 416 -6.50 8.97 -10.33
N GLY A 417 -7.68 8.60 -9.81
CA GLY A 417 -8.18 7.23 -9.90
C GLY A 417 -7.55 6.22 -8.93
N ARG A 418 -6.65 6.64 -8.02
CA ARG A 418 -6.05 5.75 -7.01
C ARG A 418 -7.07 5.03 -6.13
N VAL A 419 -8.16 5.73 -5.81
CA VAL A 419 -9.22 5.21 -4.92
C VAL A 419 -10.32 4.54 -5.74
N CYS A 420 -10.91 5.21 -6.73
CA CYS A 420 -12.05 4.64 -7.47
C CYS A 420 -11.63 3.61 -8.54
N GLY A 421 -10.41 3.65 -9.05
CA GLY A 421 -10.01 2.86 -10.22
C GLY A 421 -10.13 1.35 -10.08
N PRO A 422 -9.70 0.73 -8.96
CA PRO A 422 -9.91 -0.70 -8.75
C PRO A 422 -11.39 -1.10 -8.84
N LEU A 423 -12.28 -0.27 -8.27
CA LEU A 423 -13.72 -0.52 -8.29
C LEU A 423 -14.36 -0.26 -9.64
N VAL A 424 -13.99 0.83 -10.32
CA VAL A 424 -14.50 1.11 -11.67
C VAL A 424 -14.17 -0.04 -12.61
N ASN A 425 -12.93 -0.54 -12.57
CA ASN A 425 -12.55 -1.73 -13.33
C ASN A 425 -13.41 -2.95 -12.96
N PHE A 426 -13.55 -3.26 -11.66
CA PHE A 426 -14.25 -4.46 -11.22
C PHE A 426 -15.76 -4.43 -11.55
N ILE A 427 -16.42 -3.28 -11.35
CA ILE A 427 -17.84 -3.08 -11.70
C ILE A 427 -18.03 -3.26 -13.21
N LEU A 428 -17.19 -2.61 -14.02
CA LEU A 428 -17.27 -2.73 -15.48
C LEU A 428 -17.06 -4.16 -15.97
N ALA A 429 -16.05 -4.86 -15.44
CA ALA A 429 -15.78 -6.24 -15.80
C ALA A 429 -17.00 -7.12 -15.56
N LYS A 430 -17.68 -6.94 -14.42
CA LYS A 430 -18.90 -7.67 -14.09
C LYS A 430 -20.08 -7.32 -15.00
N GLU A 431 -20.35 -6.03 -15.23
CA GLU A 431 -21.49 -5.60 -16.06
C GLU A 431 -21.30 -5.97 -17.54
N LEU A 432 -20.05 -6.00 -18.03
CA LEU A 432 -19.73 -6.35 -19.41
C LEU A 432 -19.52 -7.86 -19.62
N GLY A 433 -19.54 -8.68 -18.56
CA GLY A 433 -19.26 -10.12 -18.65
C GLY A 433 -17.82 -10.44 -19.07
N GLN A 434 -16.86 -9.57 -18.72
CA GLN A 434 -15.44 -9.69 -19.08
C GLN A 434 -14.57 -9.98 -17.85
N THR A 435 -13.32 -10.38 -18.08
CA THR A 435 -12.33 -10.43 -17.00
C THR A 435 -11.87 -9.01 -16.66
N PRO A 436 -11.49 -8.74 -15.39
CA PRO A 436 -10.89 -7.47 -15.01
C PRO A 436 -9.68 -7.07 -15.86
N GLU A 437 -8.89 -8.05 -16.30
CA GLU A 437 -7.75 -7.85 -17.18
C GLU A 437 -8.17 -7.37 -18.58
N ALA A 438 -9.17 -8.01 -19.20
CA ALA A 438 -9.68 -7.64 -20.52
C ALA A 438 -10.34 -6.26 -20.52
N THR A 439 -11.04 -5.89 -19.44
CA THR A 439 -11.63 -4.56 -19.26
C THR A 439 -10.57 -3.44 -19.15
N GLY A 440 -9.33 -3.79 -18.79
CA GLY A 440 -8.21 -2.87 -18.69
C GLY A 440 -8.33 -1.88 -17.52
N TYR A 441 -7.44 -0.89 -17.49
CA TYR A 441 -7.38 0.11 -16.43
C TYR A 441 -7.31 1.53 -17.00
N TYR A 442 -7.36 2.54 -16.13
CA TYR A 442 -7.09 3.91 -16.54
C TYR A 442 -5.71 4.04 -17.18
N ARG A 443 -5.64 4.82 -18.26
CA ARG A 443 -4.36 5.33 -18.77
C ARG A 443 -3.89 6.42 -17.81
N ILE A 444 -2.87 6.10 -17.01
CA ILE A 444 -2.27 7.04 -16.07
C ILE A 444 -1.32 7.97 -16.83
N ARG A 445 -1.36 9.26 -16.50
CA ARG A 445 -0.58 10.32 -17.16
C ARG A 445 0.10 11.20 -16.11
N PRO A 446 1.23 11.83 -16.45
CA PRO A 446 1.74 12.92 -15.65
C PRO A 446 0.76 14.12 -15.69
N PRO A 447 0.74 14.95 -14.64
CA PRO A 447 1.53 14.80 -13.42
C PRO A 447 0.88 13.80 -12.44
N LEU A 448 1.66 12.84 -11.92
CA LEU A 448 1.24 11.88 -10.89
C LEU A 448 0.81 12.59 -9.59
N LYS A 449 1.41 13.75 -9.31
CA LYS A 449 1.08 14.62 -8.18
C LYS A 449 0.89 16.04 -8.71
N PRO A 450 -0.13 16.80 -8.25
CA PRO A 450 -0.36 18.15 -8.75
C PRO A 450 0.86 19.06 -8.59
N ILE A 451 1.19 19.76 -9.68
CA ILE A 451 2.15 20.87 -9.71
C ILE A 451 1.40 22.13 -10.17
N THR A 452 1.86 23.30 -9.73
CA THR A 452 1.30 24.59 -10.18
C THR A 452 1.91 25.01 -11.51
N ILE A 453 1.22 25.89 -12.24
CA ILE A 453 1.75 26.45 -13.49
C ILE A 453 3.00 27.29 -13.22
N GLY A 454 3.04 28.01 -12.09
CA GLY A 454 4.22 28.78 -11.68
C GLY A 454 5.44 27.89 -11.45
N GLU A 455 5.25 26.78 -10.73
CA GLU A 455 6.31 25.77 -10.55
C GLU A 455 6.87 25.30 -11.90
N LEU A 456 6.00 24.96 -12.86
CA LEU A 456 6.43 24.52 -14.19
C LEU A 456 7.17 25.61 -14.98
N ALA A 457 6.71 26.87 -14.90
CA ALA A 457 7.34 28.01 -15.58
C ALA A 457 8.73 28.34 -15.02
N ASP A 458 8.96 28.09 -13.73
CA ASP A 458 10.24 28.34 -13.07
C ASP A 458 11.32 27.30 -13.43
N MET A 459 10.97 26.18 -14.09
CA MET A 459 11.95 25.17 -14.52
C MET A 459 13.00 25.70 -15.49
N ASP A 460 12.63 26.63 -16.37
CA ASP A 460 13.50 27.14 -17.42
C ASP A 460 14.47 28.22 -16.94
N GLN A 461 14.32 28.69 -15.68
CA GLN A 461 15.10 29.79 -15.11
C GLN A 461 16.22 29.32 -14.14
N GLY A 462 16.42 28.00 -13.99
CA GLY A 462 17.28 27.38 -12.99
C GLY A 462 18.65 26.90 -13.45
#